data_AF-A0A842X5F4-F1
#
_entry.id   AF-A0A842X5F4-F1
#
_cell.length_a   1.000
_cell.length_b   1.000
_cell.length_c   1.000
_cell.angle_alpha   90.00
_cell.angle_beta   90.00
_cell.angle_gamma   90.00
#
_symmetry.space_group_name_H-M   'P 1'
#
loop_
_entity.id
_entity.type
_entity.pdbx_description
1 polymer ?
#
loop_
_entity_poly.entity_id
_entity_poly.type
_entity_poly.pdbx_seq_one_letter_code
_entity_poly.pdbx_strand_id
1 'polypeptide(L)'
;MIISYKIGLNFRNDTMDFPLVLKKIPESIIGKFTHIIGDKGYDSEKNHQIARSYGLISIIRARNEDVPFYRTRGYYHKKNEKEIT
;
A
#
# COMPACT_ATOMS: atom_id res chain seq x y z
N MET A 1 4.43 1.84 -15.85
CA MET A 1 4.99 0.48 -15.94
C MET A 1 4.45 -0.34 -14.78
N ILE A 2 3.83 -1.50 -15.02
CA ILE A 2 3.34 -2.40 -13.96
C ILE A 2 4.41 -3.46 -13.72
N ILE A 3 4.96 -3.52 -12.51
CA ILE A 3 6.11 -4.40 -12.17
C ILE A 3 5.63 -5.76 -11.66
N SER A 4 4.56 -5.77 -10.87
CA SER A 4 3.94 -6.98 -10.38
C SER A 4 2.44 -6.75 -10.18
N TYR A 5 1.66 -7.80 -10.39
CA TYR A 5 0.23 -7.79 -10.13
C TYR A 5 -0.21 -9.17 -9.66
N LYS A 6 -1.26 -9.20 -8.86
CA LYS A 6 -1.94 -10.45 -8.47
C LYS A 6 -3.43 -10.27 -8.76
N ILE A 7 -4.00 -11.24 -9.47
CA ILE A 7 -5.45 -11.33 -9.67
C ILE A 7 -5.96 -12.42 -8.71
N GLY A 8 -6.81 -12.05 -7.76
CA GLY A 8 -7.50 -13.00 -6.89
C GLY A 8 -8.82 -13.44 -7.51
N LEU A 9 -9.03 -14.75 -7.68
CA LEU A 9 -10.31 -15.32 -8.13
C LEU A 9 -11.29 -15.59 -6.96
N ASN A 10 -10.85 -15.40 -5.72
CA ASN A 10 -11.62 -15.67 -4.50
C ASN A 10 -11.46 -14.53 -3.49
N PHE A 11 -12.49 -14.29 -2.66
CA PHE A 11 -12.49 -13.34 -1.55
C PHE A 11 -11.51 -13.77 -0.45
N ARG A 12 -10.22 -13.48 -0.65
CA ARG A 12 -9.19 -13.58 0.39
C ARG A 12 -8.91 -12.21 0.97
N ASN A 13 -8.40 -12.19 2.21
CA ASN A 13 -8.00 -10.95 2.86
C ASN A 13 -6.82 -10.31 2.10
N ASP A 14 -7.07 -9.17 1.44
CA ASP A 14 -6.10 -8.43 0.63
C ASP A 14 -4.81 -8.09 1.40
N THR A 15 -4.91 -7.95 2.72
CA THR A 15 -3.75 -7.70 3.61
C THR A 15 -2.71 -8.83 3.56
N MET A 16 -3.12 -10.06 3.30
CA MET A 16 -2.19 -11.20 3.18
C MET A 16 -1.44 -11.18 1.84
N ASP A 17 -2.04 -10.57 0.82
CA ASP A 17 -1.54 -10.63 -0.54
C ASP A 17 -0.55 -9.53 -0.86
N PHE A 18 -0.71 -8.36 -0.26
CA PHE A 18 0.20 -7.23 -0.40
C PHE A 18 1.68 -7.58 -0.17
N PRO A 19 2.09 -8.21 0.96
CA PRO A 19 3.49 -8.60 1.17
C PRO A 19 3.97 -9.66 0.17
N LEU A 20 3.08 -10.56 -0.28
CA LEU A 20 3.44 -11.59 -1.26
C LEU A 20 3.74 -10.98 -2.63
N VAL A 21 3.01 -9.93 -3.02
CA VAL A 21 3.25 -9.19 -4.26
C VAL A 21 4.57 -8.44 -4.20
N LEU A 22 4.86 -7.77 -3.08
CA LEU A 22 6.14 -7.07 -2.88
C LEU A 22 7.34 -8.02 -2.88
N LYS A 23 7.23 -9.16 -2.19
CA LYS A 23 8.31 -10.16 -2.12
C LYS A 23 8.68 -10.77 -3.50
N LYS A 24 7.77 -10.73 -4.48
CA LYS A 24 8.05 -11.18 -5.85
C LYS A 24 8.90 -10.19 -6.65
N ILE A 25 9.00 -8.94 -6.22
CA ILE A 25 9.79 -7.93 -6.91
C ILE A 25 11.25 -8.11 -6.51
N PRO A 26 12.17 -8.24 -7.48
CA PRO A 26 13.61 -8.30 -7.18
C PRO A 26 14.07 -7.06 -6.41
N GLU A 27 14.98 -7.25 -5.44
CA GLU A 27 15.52 -6.14 -4.62
C GLU A 27 16.19 -5.04 -5.47
N SER A 28 16.86 -5.44 -6.55
CA SER A 28 17.49 -4.52 -7.51
C SER A 28 16.51 -3.62 -8.26
N ILE A 29 15.24 -4.03 -8.32
CA ILE A 29 14.15 -3.26 -8.93
C ILE A 29 13.46 -2.42 -7.86
N ILE A 30 13.04 -3.04 -6.75
CA ILE A 30 12.25 -2.36 -5.72
C ILE A 30 13.00 -1.18 -5.11
N GLY A 31 14.31 -1.31 -4.88
CA GLY A 31 15.14 -0.24 -4.30
C GLY A 31 15.33 0.98 -5.20
N LYS A 32 14.91 0.92 -6.47
CA LYS A 32 14.96 2.08 -7.39
C LYS A 32 13.72 2.96 -7.28
N PHE A 33 12.67 2.48 -6.62
CA PHE A 33 11.41 3.20 -6.49
C PHE A 33 11.28 3.80 -5.09
N THR A 34 10.66 4.95 -5.03
CA THR A 34 10.30 5.62 -3.77
C THR A 34 8.82 5.46 -3.44
N HIS A 35 8.00 5.13 -4.44
CA HIS A 35 6.55 5.06 -4.31
C HIS A 35 5.99 3.76 -4.90
N ILE A 36 4.92 3.25 -4.30
CA ILE A 36 4.09 2.19 -4.84
C ILE A 36 2.63 2.65 -4.90
N ILE A 37 1.97 2.37 -6.01
CA ILE A 37 0.54 2.62 -6.19
C ILE A 37 -0.19 1.29 -5.97
N GLY A 38 -1.16 1.28 -5.06
CA GLY A 38 -1.95 0.10 -4.75
C GLY A 38 -3.45 0.34 -4.90
N ASP A 39 -4.19 -0.75 -5.10
CA ASP A 39 -5.64 -0.74 -5.11
C ASP A 39 -6.23 -0.39 -3.73
N LYS A 40 -7.45 0.18 -3.70
CA LYS A 40 -8.20 0.52 -2.49
C LYS A 40 -8.31 -0.65 -1.50
N GLY A 41 -8.38 -1.90 -1.98
CA GLY A 41 -8.35 -3.11 -1.14
C GLY A 41 -7.07 -3.27 -0.31
N TYR A 42 -5.97 -2.61 -0.70
CA TYR A 42 -4.72 -2.61 0.05
C TYR A 42 -4.61 -1.50 1.10
N ASP A 43 -5.57 -0.58 1.21
CA ASP A 43 -5.58 0.46 2.24
C ASP A 43 -5.73 -0.17 3.62
N SER A 44 -4.62 -0.29 4.33
CA SER A 44 -4.50 -0.92 5.63
C SER A 44 -3.19 -0.48 6.25
N GLU A 45 -3.22 -0.09 7.53
CA GLU A 45 -2.04 0.37 8.26
C GLU A 45 -0.89 -0.65 8.19
N LYS A 46 -1.21 -1.94 8.25
CA LYS A 46 -0.22 -3.02 8.15
C LYS A 46 0.46 -3.04 6.78
N ASN A 47 -0.28 -2.79 5.71
CA ASN A 47 0.28 -2.74 4.36
C ASN A 47 1.17 -1.50 4.17
N HIS A 48 0.76 -0.36 4.73
CA HIS A 48 1.60 0.84 4.72
C HIS A 48 2.91 0.65 5.49
N GLN A 49 2.87 -0.04 6.64
CA GLN A 49 4.05 -0.44 7.40
C GLN A 49 4.98 -1.34 6.59
N ILE A 50 4.42 -2.34 5.91
CA ILE A 50 5.19 -3.24 5.04
C ILE A 50 5.82 -2.43 3.90
N ALA A 51 5.08 -1.56 3.21
CA ALA A 51 5.67 -0.72 2.17
C ALA A 51 6.84 0.11 2.71
N ARG A 52 6.69 0.69 3.91
CA ARG A 52 7.76 1.48 4.53
C ARG A 52 8.98 0.65 4.91
N SER A 53 8.82 -0.62 5.28
CA SER A 53 9.97 -1.51 5.53
C SER A 53 10.79 -1.80 4.27
N TYR A 54 10.20 -1.66 3.08
CA TYR A 54 10.91 -1.70 1.79
C TYR A 54 11.42 -0.33 1.33
N GLY A 55 11.31 0.71 2.16
CA GLY A 55 11.70 2.08 1.79
C GLY A 55 10.69 2.79 0.89
N LEU A 56 9.49 2.24 0.72
CA LEU A 56 8.47 2.76 -0.20
C LEU A 56 7.40 3.58 0.53
N ILE A 57 6.93 4.65 -0.11
CA ILE A 57 5.70 5.37 0.21
C ILE A 57 4.55 4.71 -0.55
N SER A 58 3.50 4.30 0.16
CA SER A 58 2.32 3.66 -0.46
C SER A 58 1.23 4.69 -0.74
N ILE A 59 0.97 4.93 -2.02
CA ILE A 59 -0.11 5.77 -2.51
C ILE A 59 -1.29 4.84 -2.80
N ILE A 60 -2.22 4.76 -1.85
CA ILE A 60 -3.40 3.90 -1.92
C ILE A 60 -4.62 4.76 -1.63
N ARG A 61 -5.69 4.61 -2.41
CA ARG A 61 -6.95 5.32 -2.12
C ARG A 61 -7.54 4.84 -0.81
N ALA A 62 -7.96 5.77 0.04
CA ALA A 62 -8.62 5.48 1.31
C ALA A 62 -9.87 4.62 1.07
N ARG A 63 -10.09 3.59 1.91
CA ARG A 63 -11.31 2.76 1.86
C ARG A 63 -12.57 3.58 2.14
N ASN A 64 -12.47 4.46 3.11
CA ASN A 64 -13.58 5.26 3.63
C ASN A 64 -13.36 6.73 3.27
N GLU A 65 -13.53 7.08 2.00
CA GLU A 65 -13.35 8.45 1.49
C GLU A 65 -14.29 9.45 2.17
N ASP A 66 -15.46 8.99 2.64
CA ASP A 66 -16.44 9.81 3.34
C ASP A 66 -16.09 10.09 4.81
N VAL A 67 -15.05 9.45 5.35
CA VAL A 67 -14.61 9.65 6.73
C VAL A 67 -13.58 10.77 6.77
N PRO A 68 -13.86 11.88 7.46
CA PRO A 68 -12.91 12.96 7.61
C PRO A 68 -11.57 12.48 8.17
N PHE A 69 -10.46 13.05 7.68
CA PHE A 69 -9.08 12.71 8.07
C PHE A 69 -8.85 12.59 9.59
N TYR A 70 -9.43 13.50 10.38
CA TYR A 70 -9.24 13.49 11.83
C TYR A 70 -9.87 12.25 12.50
N ARG A 71 -10.89 11.65 11.87
CA ARG A 71 -11.58 10.43 12.34
C ARG A 71 -10.94 9.14 11.83
N THR A 72 -10.10 9.19 10.78
CA THR A 72 -9.37 8.01 10.32
C THR A 72 -8.34 7.57 11.36
N ARG A 73 -7.93 6.30 11.31
CA ARG A 73 -6.92 5.70 12.20
C ARG A 73 -5.78 5.15 11.34
N GLY A 74 -4.59 5.03 11.93
CA GLY A 74 -3.38 4.60 11.22
C GLY A 74 -2.39 5.75 11.08
N TYR A 75 -1.17 5.55 11.59
CA TYR A 75 -0.12 6.55 11.55
C TYR A 75 0.40 6.72 10.12
N TYR A 76 0.67 5.61 9.43
CA TYR A 76 1.23 5.65 8.08
C TYR A 76 0.20 6.07 7.05
N HIS A 77 -1.07 5.67 7.21
CA HIS A 77 -2.16 6.19 6.38
C HIS A 77 -2.20 7.73 6.43
N LYS A 78 -2.24 8.29 7.65
CA LYS A 78 -2.26 9.75 7.85
C LYS A 78 -1.00 10.46 7.39
N LYS A 79 0.15 9.81 7.55
CA LYS A 79 1.44 10.36 7.12
C LYS A 79 1.51 10.44 5.60
N ASN A 80 1.10 9.38 4.91
CA ASN A 80 1.13 9.33 3.45
C ASN A 80 0.22 10.41 2.85
N GLU A 81 -1.01 10.58 3.36
CA GLU A 81 -1.90 11.65 2.86
C GLU A 81 -1.32 13.06 3.03
N LYS A 82 -0.53 13.30 4.08
CA LYS A 82 0.20 14.56 4.27
C LYS A 82 1.43 14.70 3.37
N GLU A 83 2.10 13.61 3.00
CA GLU A 83 3.26 13.63 2.09
C GLU A 83 2.84 13.82 0.61
N ILE A 84 1.57 13.56 0.29
CA ILE A 84 1.01 13.69 -1.07
C ILE A 84 0.36 15.08 -1.30
N THR A 85 0.02 15.80 -0.23
CA THR A 85 -0.56 17.16 -0.26
C THR A 85 0.53 18.22 -0.26
#